data_AF-A0A7S3WF55-F1
#
_entry.id   AF-A0A7S3WF55-F1
#
_cell.length_a   1.000
_cell.length_b   1.000
_cell.length_c   1.000
_cell.angle_alpha   90.00
_cell.angle_beta   90.00
_cell.angle_gamma   90.00
#
_symmetry.space_group_name_H-M   'P 1'
#
loop_
_entity.id
_entity.type
_entity.pdbx_description
1 polymer ?
#
loop_
_entity_poly.entity_id
_entity_poly.type
_entity_poly.pdbx_seq_one_letter_code
_entity_poly.pdbx_strand_id
1 'polypeptide(L)'
;ALSSVTRTTFCGTLDYLAPEMIQGKGHNHTLDIWSCGVLLYEMMVGRPPFQSTNHVTLINRILSLELRFPAFVNPDIQGLVGRLLQKEPTERMPLDEVP
;
A
#
# COMPACT_ATOMS: atom_id res chain seq x y z
N ALA A 1 -27.08 32.48 -4.56
CA ALA A 1 -27.14 31.01 -4.62
C ALA A 1 -25.71 30.49 -4.73
N LEU A 2 -25.14 30.04 -3.61
CA LEU A 2 -23.79 29.49 -3.55
C LEU A 2 -23.83 28.14 -4.26
N SER A 3 -23.09 28.03 -5.36
CA SER A 3 -22.83 26.75 -6.03
C SER A 3 -22.27 25.77 -5.00
N SER A 4 -22.96 24.64 -4.80
CA SER A 4 -22.42 23.49 -4.10
C SER A 4 -21.19 23.01 -4.86
N VAL A 5 -20.03 23.57 -4.54
CA VAL A 5 -18.74 22.99 -4.89
C VAL A 5 -18.66 21.70 -4.10
N THR A 6 -18.97 20.58 -4.76
CA THR A 6 -18.59 19.28 -4.23
C THR A 6 -17.06 19.26 -4.16
N ARG A 7 -16.51 19.22 -2.95
CA ARG A 7 -15.09 18.93 -2.77
C ARG A 7 -14.86 17.49 -3.22
N THR A 8 -14.25 17.30 -4.38
CA THR A 8 -13.71 16.01 -4.86
C THR A 8 -12.36 15.71 -4.21
N THR A 9 -12.22 15.98 -2.92
CA THR A 9 -11.01 15.61 -2.18
C THR A 9 -11.18 14.17 -1.74
N PHE A 10 -10.52 13.25 -2.44
CA PHE A 10 -10.33 11.88 -2.00
C PHE A 10 -9.42 11.93 -0.76
N CYS A 11 -10.02 12.10 0.41
CA CYS A 11 -9.29 12.18 1.67
C CYS A 11 -8.98 10.76 2.16
N GLY A 12 -7.74 10.37 1.87
CA GLY A 12 -7.00 9.20 2.31
C GLY A 12 -5.65 9.30 1.60
N THR A 13 -4.54 8.96 2.26
CA THR A 13 -3.26 8.95 1.56
C THR A 13 -3.28 7.72 0.64
N LEU A 14 -3.49 7.92 -0.66
CA LEU A 14 -3.62 6.86 -1.67
C LEU A 14 -2.50 5.80 -1.59
N ASP A 15 -1.36 6.19 -1.04
CA ASP A 15 -0.18 5.36 -0.83
C ASP A 15 -0.43 4.11 0.05
N TYR A 16 -1.49 4.08 0.87
CA TYR A 16 -1.83 2.91 1.72
C TYR A 16 -2.95 2.04 1.16
N LEU A 17 -3.53 2.37 0.01
CA LEU A 17 -4.62 1.58 -0.56
C LEU A 17 -4.10 0.25 -1.13
N ALA A 18 -4.80 -0.84 -0.80
CA ALA A 18 -4.54 -2.14 -1.37
C ALA A 18 -5.04 -2.23 -2.84
N PRO A 19 -4.45 -3.10 -3.68
CA PRO A 19 -4.83 -3.24 -5.08
C PRO A 19 -6.33 -3.51 -5.32
N GLU A 20 -6.95 -4.35 -4.48
CA GLU A 20 -8.35 -4.72 -4.54
C GLU A 20 -9.29 -3.54 -4.24
N MET A 21 -8.88 -2.61 -3.39
CA MET A 21 -9.64 -1.39 -3.13
C MET A 21 -9.64 -0.46 -4.35
N ILE A 22 -8.49 -0.35 -5.03
CA ILE A 22 -8.37 0.45 -6.26
C ILE A 22 -9.22 -0.15 -7.39
N GLN A 23 -9.30 -1.48 -7.44
CA GLN A 23 -10.10 -2.20 -8.42
C GLN A 23 -11.60 -2.26 -8.08
N GLY A 24 -12.03 -1.74 -6.93
CA GLY A 24 -13.43 -1.80 -6.50
C GLY A 24 -13.92 -3.22 -6.20
N LYS A 25 -13.01 -4.13 -5.82
CA LYS A 25 -13.34 -5.50 -5.43
C LYS A 25 -13.78 -5.55 -3.97
N GLY A 26 -14.45 -6.64 -3.58
CA GLY A 26 -14.78 -6.90 -2.19
C GLY A 26 -13.52 -6.95 -1.31
N HIS A 27 -13.64 -6.46 -0.08
CA HIS A 27 -12.54 -6.37 0.87
C HIS A 27 -12.86 -7.10 2.18
N ASN A 28 -11.83 -7.51 2.91
CA ASN A 28 -11.92 -8.14 4.22
C ASN A 28 -10.78 -7.63 5.13
N HIS A 29 -10.54 -8.31 6.26
CA HIS A 29 -9.51 -7.94 7.25
C HIS A 29 -8.06 -7.92 6.71
N THR A 30 -7.79 -8.52 5.56
CA THR A 30 -6.44 -8.55 4.97
C THR A 30 -6.00 -7.19 4.42
N LEU A 31 -6.89 -6.19 4.34
CA LEU A 31 -6.52 -4.81 4.04
C LEU A 31 -5.54 -4.24 5.06
N ASP A 32 -5.76 -4.54 6.34
CA ASP A 32 -4.91 -4.04 7.42
C ASP A 32 -3.49 -4.60 7.30
N ILE A 33 -3.34 -5.84 6.81
CA ILE A 33 -2.04 -6.47 6.53
C ILE A 33 -1.27 -5.69 5.48
N TRP A 34 -1.95 -5.29 4.39
CA TRP A 34 -1.35 -4.45 3.36
C TRP A 34 -0.91 -3.10 3.94
N SER A 35 -1.80 -2.41 4.65
CA SER A 35 -1.48 -1.12 5.26
C SER A 35 -0.33 -1.22 6.27
N CYS A 36 -0.24 -2.30 7.06
CA CYS A 36 0.91 -2.60 7.91
C CYS A 36 2.20 -2.76 7.12
N GLY A 37 2.17 -3.47 5.98
CA GLY A 37 3.34 -3.61 5.09
C GLY A 37 3.80 -2.27 4.52
N VAL A 38 2.87 -1.40 4.11
CA VAL A 38 3.17 -0.05 3.63
C VAL A 38 3.81 0.80 4.74
N LEU A 39 3.22 0.79 5.94
CA LEU A 39 3.75 1.51 7.10
C LEU A 39 5.13 1.01 7.53
N LEU A 40 5.34 -0.31 7.53
CA LEU A 40 6.64 -0.90 7.86
C LEU A 40 7.72 -0.44 6.88
N TYR A 41 7.43 -0.48 5.57
CA TYR A 41 8.34 0.06 4.56
C TYR A 41 8.66 1.54 4.85
N GLU A 42 7.63 2.34 5.11
CA GLU A 42 7.78 3.78 5.33
C GLU A 42 8.60 4.11 6.58
N MET A 43 8.42 3.37 7.67
CA MET A 43 9.24 3.54 8.88
C MET A 43 10.72 3.30 8.61
N MET A 44 11.06 2.38 7.70
CA MET A 44 12.44 2.06 7.36
C MET A 44 13.06 3.02 6.34
N VAL A 45 12.27 3.47 5.37
CA VAL A 45 12.76 4.24 4.21
C VAL A 45 12.48 5.74 4.33
N GLY A 46 11.58 6.14 5.23
CA GLY A 46 11.12 7.53 5.43
C GLY A 46 10.08 8.00 4.40
N ARG A 47 9.61 7.11 3.51
CA ARG A 47 8.57 7.39 2.51
C ARG A 47 7.85 6.11 2.09
N PRO A 48 6.60 6.19 1.58
CA PRO A 48 5.85 5.02 1.13
C PRO A 48 6.50 4.31 -0.09
N PRO A 49 6.25 3.01 -0.28
CA PRO A 49 6.86 2.19 -1.33
C PRO A 49 6.44 2.57 -2.76
N PHE A 50 5.20 3.04 -2.95
CA PHE A 50 4.64 3.29 -4.28
C PHE A 50 4.52 4.77 -4.65
N GLN A 51 5.00 5.66 -3.77
CA GLN A 51 4.79 7.11 -3.84
C GLN A 51 5.11 7.70 -5.22
N SER A 52 4.22 8.57 -5.69
CA SER A 52 4.37 9.29 -6.96
C SER A 52 3.61 10.62 -6.92
N THR A 53 4.11 11.63 -7.63
CA THR A 53 3.41 12.91 -7.81
C THR A 53 2.22 12.80 -8.78
N ASN A 54 2.18 11.74 -9.59
CA ASN A 54 1.07 11.42 -10.49
C ASN A 54 0.28 10.22 -9.93
N HIS A 55 -1.03 10.41 -9.72
CA HIS A 55 -1.93 9.38 -9.19
C HIS A 55 -2.07 8.16 -10.09
N VAL A 56 -2.08 8.34 -11.42
CA VAL A 56 -2.13 7.22 -12.37
C VAL A 56 -0.88 6.36 -12.24
N THR A 57 0.28 6.98 -12.07
CA THR A 57 1.54 6.27 -11.82
C THR A 57 1.53 5.56 -10.47
N LEU A 58 1.05 6.20 -9.40
CA LEU A 58 0.89 5.58 -8.07
C LEU A 58 0.01 4.33 -8.16
N ILE A 59 -1.16 4.46 -8.77
CA ILE A 59 -2.11 3.35 -8.96
C ILE A 59 -1.46 2.22 -9.76
N ASN A 60 -0.79 2.55 -10.87
CA ASN A 60 -0.11 1.54 -11.69
C ASN A 60 0.97 0.80 -10.90
N ARG A 61 1.73 1.49 -10.03
CA ARG A 61 2.73 0.87 -9.16
C ARG A 61 2.13 -0.07 -8.12
N ILE A 62 1.01 0.33 -7.52
CA ILE A 62 0.28 -0.52 -6.57
C ILE A 62 -0.24 -1.77 -7.28
N LEU A 63 -0.91 -1.61 -8.43
CA LEU A 63 -1.48 -2.71 -9.21
C LEU A 63 -0.41 -3.64 -9.81
N SER A 64 0.76 -3.11 -10.17
CA SER A 64 1.88 -3.89 -10.70
C SER A 64 2.75 -4.50 -9.60
N LEU A 65 2.59 -4.07 -8.33
CA LEU A 65 3.47 -4.37 -7.20
C LEU A 65 4.93 -4.00 -7.51
N GLU A 66 5.16 -2.77 -7.98
CA GLU A 66 6.50 -2.24 -8.27
C GLU A 66 7.22 -1.85 -6.97
N LEU A 67 7.53 -2.84 -6.14
CA LEU A 67 8.20 -2.67 -4.85
C LEU A 67 9.73 -2.66 -5.03
N ARG A 68 10.40 -1.62 -4.52
CA ARG A 68 11.87 -1.48 -4.58
C ARG A 68 12.43 -1.10 -3.23
N PHE A 69 13.49 -1.77 -2.81
CA PHE A 69 14.18 -1.48 -1.55
C PHE A 69 15.50 -0.76 -1.79
N PRO A 70 15.80 0.32 -1.06
CA PRO A 70 17.15 0.87 -0.97
C PRO A 70 18.13 -0.15 -0.36
N ALA A 71 19.42 -0.03 -0.71
CA ALA A 71 20.46 -0.96 -0.27
C ALA A 71 20.68 -0.99 1.26
N PHE A 72 20.25 0.05 1.99
CA PHE A 72 20.40 0.11 3.45
C PHE A 72 19.33 -0.68 4.21
N VAL A 73 18.26 -1.14 3.55
CA VAL A 73 17.19 -1.89 4.22
C VAL A 73 17.65 -3.33 4.46
N ASN A 74 17.56 -3.80 5.70
CA ASN A 74 17.92 -5.17 6.07
C ASN A 74 17.13 -6.20 5.22
N PRO A 75 17.78 -7.21 4.60
CA PRO A 75 17.12 -8.26 3.82
C PRO A 75 15.96 -8.97 4.53
N ASP A 76 16.04 -9.20 5.83
CA ASP A 76 14.96 -9.83 6.62
C ASP A 76 13.71 -8.94 6.63
N ILE A 77 13.89 -7.63 6.74
CA ILE A 77 12.81 -6.65 6.67
C ILE A 77 12.25 -6.56 5.25
N GLN A 78 13.11 -6.64 4.22
CA GLN A 78 12.65 -6.72 2.83
C GLN A 78 11.76 -7.95 2.61
N GLY A 79 12.18 -9.10 3.15
CA GLY A 79 11.42 -10.35 3.12
C GLY A 79 10.07 -10.23 3.84
N LEU A 80 10.05 -9.65 5.04
CA LEU A 80 8.82 -9.42 5.81
C LEU A 80 7.85 -8.50 5.04
N VAL A 81 8.31 -7.34 4.60
CA VAL A 81 7.48 -6.41 3.80
C VAL A 81 6.97 -7.08 2.53
N GLY A 82 7.81 -7.87 1.85
CA GLY A 82 7.40 -8.63 0.66
C GLY A 82 6.30 -9.64 0.95
N ARG A 83 6.29 -10.27 2.13
CA ARG A 83 5.21 -11.21 2.54
C ARG A 83 3.91 -10.49 2.95
N LEU A 84 3.99 -9.26 3.43
CA LEU A 84 2.82 -8.45 3.77
C LEU A 84 2.20 -7.80 2.52
N LEU A 85 3.03 -7.34 1.57
CA LEU A 85 2.62 -6.67 0.34
C LEU A 85 2.46 -7.66 -0.81
N GLN A 86 1.39 -8.46 -0.76
CA GLN A 86 0.98 -9.33 -1.86
C GLN A 86 -0.26 -8.78 -2.58
N LYS A 87 -0.34 -9.00 -3.89
CA LYS A 87 -1.48 -8.57 -4.72
C LYS A 87 -2.74 -9.32 -4.33
N GLU A 88 -2.63 -10.65 -4.29
CA GLU A 88 -3.73 -11.51 -3.89
C GLU A 88 -3.86 -11.46 -2.36
N PRO A 89 -5.01 -11.04 -1.81
CA PRO A 89 -5.12 -10.82 -0.36
C PRO A 89 -4.91 -12.10 0.47
N THR A 90 -5.18 -13.26 -0.12
CA THR A 90 -4.98 -14.59 0.47
C THR A 90 -3.52 -15.03 0.55
N GLU A 91 -2.63 -14.39 -0.21
CA GLU A 91 -1.19 -14.69 -0.21
C GLU A 91 -0.43 -13.85 0.83
N ARG A 92 -1.09 -12.86 1.44
CA ARG A 92 -0.49 -12.02 2.48
C ARG A 92 -0.26 -12.84 3.75
N MET A 93 0.89 -12.63 4.38
CA MET A 93 1.22 -13.20 5.68
C MET A 93 0.17 -12.78 6.73
N PRO A 94 -0.46 -13.72 7.46
CA PRO A 94 -1.31 -13.43 8.60
C PRO A 94 -0.56 -12.68 9.73
N LEU A 95 -1.24 -11.75 10.42
CA LEU A 95 -0.59 -10.93 11.45
C LEU A 95 -0.05 -11.73 12.64
N ASP A 96 -0.66 -12.88 12.95
CA ASP A 96 -0.23 -13.81 14.00
C ASP A 96 1.02 -14.62 13.62
N GLU A 97 1.45 -14.57 12.35
CA GLU A 97 2.71 -15.15 11.86
C GLU A 97 3.83 -14.11 11.71
N VAL A 98 3.58 -12.84 12.04
CA VAL A 98 4.62 -11.81 12.04
C VAL A 98 5.59 -12.08 13.20
N PRO A 99 6.89 -12.24 12.93
CA PRO A 99 7.90 -12.64 13.92
C PRO A 99 8.23 -11.55 14.96
#